data_AF-A0A7K1LP22-F1
#
_entry.id   AF-A0A7K1LP22-F1
#
_cell.length_a   1.000
_cell.length_b   1.000
_cell.length_c   1.000
_cell.angle_alpha   90.00
_cell.angle_beta   90.00
_cell.angle_gamma   90.00
#
_symmetry.space_group_name_H-M   'P 1'
#
loop_
_entity.id
_entity.type
_entity.pdbx_description
1 polymer ?
#
loop_
_entity_poly.entity_id
_entity_poly.type
_entity_poly.pdbx_seq_one_letter_code
_entity_poly.pdbx_strand_id
1 'polypeptide(L)'
;ADGDGYLGSTTSVISCTSPGSEYSLTEPATDDCDDSDKAINPDTVWYIGIDNDGDGFIGSVDSTTQCASPGTGYSTTSPAVSDCDDSDAAINPDATEIPDNDVDENCDGELQYSPSDIEAIYSVLQAKEVDDYHNEDILATVSDQDGLIVGANITSGDLPAGVTMTTEGRFVVSEAENLIPGEYTLEITTTDELGGVTVQVITLSFLKDSDHDDDGLSNEEEEILGTDPENPDSDGDGLTDGEEVLVVDDPGTDAGPSEVSDPLNSCDPFQTGDNCDPDGDGLTNSEERSQGTDIFDPDSDNDGLTDGEEVNGIDDAGTPLVTSATSDPLNRCDPNPNSSECFENGPEIIQKLSPNGDGVHDYFEIKGIETFAENTLEVYNRWGVMVYEARDYGDNSKLFRGISEGRLTVRKGEELPAGTYFYILRYKDGEWKTKSGHLYLNR
;
A
#
# COMPACT_ATOMS: atom_id res chain seq x y z
N ALA A 1 22.98 44.79 96.39
CA ALA A 1 22.63 44.86 94.97
C ALA A 1 22.11 43.52 94.49
N ASP A 2 21.20 43.55 93.52
CA ASP A 2 20.52 42.49 92.75
C ASP A 2 21.32 41.24 92.30
N GLY A 3 22.60 41.12 92.66
CA GLY A 3 23.40 39.91 92.47
C GLY A 3 23.97 39.75 91.06
N ASP A 4 24.24 40.86 90.39
CA ASP A 4 24.91 40.91 89.09
C ASP A 4 26.46 40.99 89.20
N GLY A 5 26.97 41.31 90.39
CA GLY A 5 28.41 41.37 90.68
C GLY A 5 28.95 42.80 90.81
N TYR A 6 28.12 43.81 90.56
CA TYR A 6 28.42 45.22 90.78
C TYR A 6 27.94 45.66 92.19
N LEU A 7 28.53 46.74 92.73
CA LEU A 7 28.20 47.27 94.06
C LEU A 7 27.86 48.76 93.94
N GLY A 8 26.65 49.19 94.30
CA GLY A 8 26.19 50.59 94.14
C GLY A 8 26.67 51.60 95.19
N SER A 9 27.78 51.31 95.89
CA SER A 9 28.43 52.33 96.72
C SER A 9 29.89 52.04 97.00
N THR A 10 30.73 53.06 96.79
CA THR A 10 32.14 53.09 97.21
C THR A 10 32.34 53.63 98.64
N THR A 11 31.26 53.85 99.41
CA THR A 11 31.33 54.43 100.75
C THR A 11 31.89 53.44 101.76
N SER A 12 33.16 53.60 102.12
CA SER A 12 33.81 52.77 103.14
C SER A 12 33.41 53.19 104.56
N VAL A 13 33.10 52.22 105.43
CA VAL A 13 32.95 52.43 106.87
C VAL A 13 34.04 51.65 107.60
N ILE A 14 34.84 52.34 108.42
CA ILE A 14 35.86 51.70 109.25
C ILE A 14 35.18 51.17 110.53
N SER A 15 35.16 49.86 110.69
CA SER A 15 34.58 49.18 111.85
C SER A 15 35.43 47.97 112.26
N CYS A 16 35.53 47.70 113.56
CA CYS A 16 36.22 46.51 114.09
C CYS A 16 35.38 45.22 113.96
N THR A 17 34.12 45.34 113.54
CA THR A 17 33.18 44.24 113.31
C THR A 17 32.44 44.46 111.99
N SER A 18 32.18 43.39 111.21
CA SER A 18 31.51 43.49 109.91
C SER A 18 30.16 44.23 110.05
N PRO A 19 29.91 45.32 109.29
CA PRO A 19 28.68 46.10 109.41
C PRO A 19 27.43 45.39 108.88
N GLY A 20 27.58 44.30 108.12
CA GLY A 20 26.47 43.51 107.57
C GLY A 20 26.93 42.64 106.40
N SER A 21 26.06 41.74 105.92
CA SER A 21 26.34 40.91 104.74
C SER A 21 26.42 41.70 103.43
N GLU A 22 26.00 42.96 103.43
CA GLU A 22 26.01 43.88 102.28
C GLU A 22 27.32 44.67 102.15
N TYR A 23 28.31 44.42 103.04
CA TYR A 23 29.60 45.09 103.02
C TYR A 23 30.69 44.14 102.49
N SER A 24 31.45 44.62 101.50
CA SER A 24 32.58 43.91 100.90
C SER A 24 33.91 44.38 101.50
N LEU A 25 34.89 43.48 101.63
CA LEU A 25 36.28 43.82 102.01
C LEU A 25 37.15 44.23 100.82
N THR A 26 36.64 44.05 99.60
CA THR A 26 37.25 44.46 98.34
C THR A 26 36.54 45.70 97.82
N GLU A 27 37.31 46.76 97.54
CA GLU A 27 36.83 47.98 96.89
C GLU A 27 36.29 47.62 95.49
N PRO A 28 35.04 47.99 95.15
CA PRO A 28 34.51 47.73 93.82
C PRO A 28 35.29 48.52 92.78
N ALA A 29 35.59 47.90 91.64
CA ALA A 29 36.27 48.55 90.53
C ALA A 29 35.37 49.55 89.79
N THR A 30 34.04 49.35 89.85
CA THR A 30 33.02 50.12 89.14
C THR A 30 31.72 50.15 89.94
N ASP A 31 31.05 51.30 89.93
CA ASP A 31 29.77 51.55 90.63
C ASP A 31 28.62 50.85 89.89
N ASP A 32 27.69 50.24 90.62
CA ASP A 32 26.48 49.63 90.05
C ASP A 32 25.53 50.73 89.56
N CYS A 33 25.09 50.63 88.30
CA CYS A 33 24.28 51.67 87.67
C CYS A 33 22.84 51.68 88.24
N ASP A 34 22.33 50.51 88.66
CA ASP A 34 21.05 50.37 89.35
C ASP A 34 21.07 49.14 90.28
N ASP A 35 21.31 49.36 91.58
CA ASP A 35 21.36 48.33 92.65
C ASP A 35 20.10 47.42 92.76
N SER A 36 19.04 47.73 92.00
CA SER A 36 17.76 47.01 91.98
C SER A 36 17.46 46.25 90.68
N ASP A 37 18.24 46.42 89.60
CA ASP A 37 18.05 45.75 88.31
C ASP A 37 19.35 45.18 87.73
N LYS A 38 19.49 43.86 87.83
CA LYS A 38 20.62 43.07 87.34
C LYS A 38 20.91 43.25 85.84
N ALA A 39 19.96 43.77 85.05
CA ALA A 39 20.18 44.03 83.63
C ALA A 39 20.89 45.38 83.36
N ILE A 40 20.95 46.29 84.35
CA ILE A 40 21.46 47.65 84.20
C ILE A 40 22.71 47.86 85.05
N ASN A 41 23.87 47.68 84.44
CA ASN A 41 25.18 47.81 85.04
C ASN A 41 26.20 48.40 84.04
N PRO A 42 27.47 48.62 84.43
CA PRO A 42 28.44 49.28 83.56
C PRO A 42 28.71 48.55 82.23
N ASP A 43 28.38 47.27 82.15
CA ASP A 43 28.51 46.44 80.94
C ASP A 43 27.21 46.39 80.10
N THR A 44 26.15 47.09 80.50
CA THR A 44 24.88 47.10 79.74
C THR A 44 25.10 47.63 78.33
N VAL A 45 24.76 46.79 77.35
CA VAL A 45 24.81 47.11 75.92
C VAL A 45 23.45 47.62 75.47
N TRP A 46 23.45 48.79 74.83
CA TRP A 46 22.29 49.42 74.24
C TRP A 46 22.41 49.38 72.72
N TYR A 47 21.51 48.67 72.05
CA TYR A 47 21.41 48.59 70.59
C TYR A 47 20.55 49.74 70.07
N ILE A 48 21.02 50.48 69.07
CA ILE A 48 20.26 51.54 68.40
C ILE A 48 19.75 51.04 67.05
N GLY A 49 18.45 51.15 66.88
CA GLY A 49 17.77 50.92 65.61
C GLY A 49 16.38 51.55 65.69
N ILE A 50 15.91 52.08 64.57
CA ILE A 50 14.54 52.55 64.43
C ILE A 50 13.93 51.61 63.41
N ASP A 51 12.88 50.90 63.80
CA ASP A 51 12.01 50.20 62.86
C ASP A 51 11.20 51.28 62.11
N ASN A 52 11.64 51.63 60.90
CA ASN A 52 11.14 52.78 60.16
C ASN A 52 9.98 52.44 59.21
N ASP A 53 9.79 51.17 58.86
CA ASP A 53 8.66 50.68 58.08
C ASP A 53 7.62 49.87 58.90
N GLY A 54 7.96 49.50 60.13
CA GLY A 54 7.06 48.91 61.13
C GLY A 54 6.95 47.38 61.06
N ASP A 55 7.92 46.69 60.46
CA ASP A 55 7.87 45.24 60.27
C ASP A 55 8.45 44.42 61.44
N GLY A 56 9.09 45.11 62.40
CA GLY A 56 9.67 44.52 63.61
C GLY A 56 11.15 44.15 63.50
N PHE A 57 11.78 44.36 62.35
CA PHE A 57 13.22 44.33 62.16
C PHE A 57 13.80 45.75 62.33
N ILE A 58 15.12 45.84 62.52
CA ILE A 58 15.79 47.14 62.67
C ILE A 58 17.00 47.21 61.74
N GLY A 59 17.13 48.31 61.00
CA GLY A 59 18.19 48.52 60.01
C GLY A 59 19.61 48.72 60.55
N SER A 60 19.82 48.69 61.87
CA SER A 60 21.17 48.76 62.46
C SER A 60 21.33 47.92 63.72
N VAL A 61 22.49 47.25 63.81
CA VAL A 61 22.96 46.52 65.01
C VAL A 61 23.98 47.34 65.83
N ASP A 62 24.12 48.63 65.51
CA ASP A 62 25.02 49.52 66.24
C ASP A 62 24.68 49.50 67.73
N SER A 63 25.71 49.45 68.57
CA SER A 63 25.52 49.39 70.01
C SER A 63 26.52 50.24 70.75
N THR A 64 26.12 50.68 71.94
CA THR A 64 27.00 51.38 72.88
C THR A 64 26.84 50.76 74.27
N THR A 65 27.95 50.66 75.00
CA THR A 65 27.98 50.11 76.35
C THR A 65 28.05 51.25 77.35
N GLN A 66 27.01 51.42 78.17
CA GLN A 66 26.96 52.45 79.22
C GLN A 66 25.81 52.21 80.21
N CYS A 67 25.95 52.76 81.41
CA CYS A 67 24.92 52.71 82.46
C CYS A 67 23.56 53.24 82.01
N ALA A 68 23.51 54.49 81.54
CA ALA A 68 22.26 55.17 81.23
C ALA A 68 21.84 54.88 79.79
N SER A 69 20.55 54.62 79.55
CA SER A 69 20.00 54.57 78.20
C SER A 69 20.44 55.82 77.40
N PRO A 70 21.09 55.67 76.23
CA PRO A 70 21.57 56.82 75.46
C PRO A 70 20.45 57.70 74.90
N GLY A 71 19.20 57.23 74.90
CA GLY A 71 18.03 58.00 74.50
C GLY A 71 16.91 57.13 73.93
N THR A 72 15.89 57.78 73.37
CA THR A 72 14.81 57.12 72.61
C THR A 72 15.37 56.36 71.41
N GLY A 73 14.94 55.11 71.21
CA GLY A 73 15.41 54.26 70.10
C GLY A 73 16.51 53.26 70.48
N TYR A 74 16.91 53.20 71.76
CA TYR A 74 17.85 52.21 72.25
C TYR A 74 17.15 51.09 73.03
N SER A 75 17.53 49.82 72.75
CA SER A 75 17.03 48.61 73.41
C SER A 75 18.16 47.83 74.08
N THR A 76 17.89 47.11 75.18
CA THR A 76 18.86 46.20 75.82
C THR A 76 18.86 44.80 75.22
N THR A 77 17.95 44.52 74.27
CA THR A 77 17.87 43.25 73.55
C THR A 77 18.54 43.41 72.20
N SER A 78 19.50 42.55 71.88
CA SER A 78 20.12 42.51 70.54
C SER A 78 19.06 42.15 69.51
N PRO A 79 18.97 42.86 68.37
CA PRO A 79 18.27 42.32 67.21
C PRO A 79 18.91 40.98 66.83
N ALA A 80 18.08 40.00 66.47
CA ALA A 80 18.55 38.68 66.04
C ALA A 80 19.16 38.73 64.63
N VAL A 81 18.65 39.63 63.78
CA VAL A 81 19.04 39.85 62.38
C VAL A 81 18.77 41.33 62.03
N SER A 82 19.61 41.94 61.19
CA SER A 82 19.41 43.32 60.71
C SER A 82 18.43 43.32 59.55
N ASP A 83 17.57 44.34 59.51
CA ASP A 83 16.76 44.65 58.34
C ASP A 83 17.67 45.07 57.16
N CYS A 84 17.48 44.46 55.99
CA CYS A 84 18.27 44.80 54.81
C CYS A 84 17.73 46.01 54.03
N ASP A 85 16.45 46.38 54.20
CA ASP A 85 15.89 47.65 53.74
C ASP A 85 14.86 48.21 54.74
N ASP A 86 15.38 48.98 55.70
CA ASP A 86 14.65 49.72 56.76
C ASP A 86 13.64 50.79 56.23
N SER A 87 13.34 50.77 54.94
CA SER A 87 12.34 51.61 54.29
C SER A 87 11.23 50.83 53.58
N ASP A 88 11.32 49.49 53.51
CA ASP A 88 10.36 48.62 52.85
C ASP A 88 10.07 47.34 53.64
N ALA A 89 8.91 47.32 54.32
CA ALA A 89 8.43 46.20 55.13
C ALA A 89 8.23 44.87 54.36
N ALA A 90 8.42 44.86 53.04
CA ALA A 90 8.42 43.64 52.22
C ALA A 90 9.80 42.99 52.08
N ILE A 91 10.88 43.69 52.45
CA ILE A 91 12.27 43.25 52.29
C ILE A 91 12.87 43.11 53.69
N ASN A 92 12.77 41.90 54.25
CA ASN A 92 13.26 41.60 55.59
C ASN A 92 13.57 40.12 55.75
N PRO A 93 14.31 39.72 56.81
CA PRO A 93 14.76 38.34 56.98
C PRO A 93 13.68 37.24 57.03
N ASP A 94 12.42 37.60 57.28
CA ASP A 94 11.28 36.68 57.30
C ASP A 94 10.46 36.70 55.98
N ALA A 95 10.82 37.56 55.03
CA ALA A 95 10.14 37.66 53.75
C ALA A 95 10.36 36.41 52.89
N THR A 96 9.46 36.21 51.92
CA THR A 96 9.55 35.12 50.95
C THR A 96 10.07 35.68 49.64
N GLU A 97 11.14 35.07 49.11
CA GLU A 97 11.71 35.39 47.80
C GLU A 97 10.66 35.40 46.69
N ILE A 98 10.72 36.43 45.85
CA ILE A 98 9.92 36.60 44.64
C ILE A 98 10.85 36.29 43.45
N PRO A 99 10.65 35.16 42.74
CA PRO A 99 11.55 34.80 41.66
C PRO A 99 11.66 35.85 40.55
N ASP A 100 12.86 35.99 39.99
CA ASP A 100 13.17 36.78 38.78
C ASP A 100 12.94 38.31 38.88
N ASN A 101 12.94 38.88 40.09
CA ASN A 101 12.81 40.34 40.28
C ASN A 101 14.12 41.06 40.66
N ASP A 102 15.24 40.33 40.74
CA ASP A 102 16.58 40.82 41.12
C ASP A 102 16.65 41.49 42.52
N VAL A 103 15.70 41.18 43.42
CA VAL A 103 15.67 41.65 44.81
C VAL A 103 15.84 40.45 45.73
N ASP A 104 16.64 40.61 46.78
CA ASP A 104 16.82 39.63 47.86
C ASP A 104 15.84 40.04 48.97
N GLU A 105 14.64 39.47 48.96
CA GLU A 105 13.59 39.81 49.92
C GLU A 105 13.95 39.32 51.31
N ASN A 106 14.55 38.14 51.43
CA ASN A 106 14.76 37.46 52.71
C ASN A 106 16.14 37.74 53.35
N CYS A 107 16.91 38.65 52.74
CA CYS A 107 18.23 39.07 53.18
C CYS A 107 19.25 37.93 53.38
N ASP A 108 19.08 36.77 52.73
CA ASP A 108 19.97 35.62 52.89
C ASP A 108 21.17 35.63 51.93
N GLY A 109 21.17 36.56 50.97
CA GLY A 109 22.20 36.74 49.96
C GLY A 109 22.06 35.84 48.72
N GLU A 110 20.98 35.06 48.61
CA GLU A 110 20.68 34.17 47.49
C GLU A 110 19.42 34.63 46.76
N LEU A 111 19.57 35.07 45.51
CA LEU A 111 18.43 35.41 44.64
C LEU A 111 17.73 34.14 44.14
N GLN A 112 16.39 34.13 44.18
CA GLN A 112 15.62 33.06 43.55
C GLN A 112 15.36 33.34 42.06
N TYR A 113 15.71 32.37 41.20
CA TYR A 113 15.32 32.37 39.78
C TYR A 113 14.33 31.25 39.52
N SER A 114 13.36 31.47 38.63
CA SER A 114 12.52 30.39 38.13
C SER A 114 13.41 29.37 37.39
N PRO A 115 13.09 28.06 37.43
CA PRO A 115 13.82 27.08 36.63
C PRO A 115 13.79 27.51 35.15
N SER A 116 14.94 27.45 34.49
CA SER A 116 15.04 27.74 33.06
C SER A 116 14.27 26.67 32.29
N ASP A 117 13.11 27.04 31.77
CA ASP A 117 12.28 26.22 30.89
C ASP A 117 13.00 25.93 29.57
N ILE A 118 13.13 24.65 29.17
CA ILE A 118 13.73 24.25 27.89
C ILE A 118 12.62 23.97 26.89
N GLU A 119 12.59 24.76 25.80
CA GLU A 119 11.56 24.61 24.78
C GLU A 119 11.44 23.18 24.22
N ALA A 120 10.20 22.70 24.14
CA ALA A 120 9.85 21.41 23.55
C ALA A 120 10.19 21.34 22.05
N ILE A 121 10.56 20.15 21.58
CA ILE A 121 10.99 19.95 20.18
C ILE A 121 10.18 18.84 19.52
N TYR A 122 9.59 19.14 18.36
CA TYR A 122 9.01 18.12 17.48
C TYR A 122 10.10 17.41 16.67
N SER A 123 9.90 16.11 16.53
CA SER A 123 10.59 15.25 15.57
C SER A 123 9.56 14.75 14.56
N VAL A 124 9.66 15.22 13.33
CA VAL A 124 8.82 14.77 12.21
C VAL A 124 9.52 13.61 11.50
N LEU A 125 8.78 12.53 11.26
CA LEU A 125 9.29 11.35 10.56
C LEU A 125 9.34 11.61 9.05
N GLN A 126 10.16 10.82 8.36
CA GLN A 126 10.32 10.94 6.92
C GLN A 126 8.98 10.65 6.20
N ALA A 127 8.67 11.46 5.20
CA ALA A 127 7.53 11.26 4.33
C ALA A 127 7.66 9.96 3.53
N LYS A 128 6.53 9.27 3.38
CA LYS A 128 6.35 8.11 2.51
C LYS A 128 5.25 8.37 1.49
N GLU A 129 5.04 7.43 0.59
CA GLU A 129 3.89 7.39 -0.31
C GLU A 129 2.61 7.10 0.49
N VAL A 130 1.45 7.48 -0.05
CA VAL A 130 0.20 7.56 0.73
C VAL A 130 -0.37 6.19 1.08
N ASP A 131 -0.23 5.24 0.17
CA ASP A 131 -0.48 3.79 0.25
C ASP A 131 0.42 3.08 1.28
N ASP A 132 1.62 3.61 1.49
CA ASP A 132 2.67 3.08 2.37
C ASP A 132 2.39 3.33 3.88
N TYR A 133 1.35 4.11 4.18
CA TYR A 133 0.91 4.44 5.54
C TYR A 133 -0.20 3.51 6.02
N HIS A 134 -0.11 3.13 7.30
CA HIS A 134 -1.11 2.33 7.97
C HIS A 134 -1.78 3.13 9.09
N ASN A 135 -3.01 2.76 9.45
CA ASN A 135 -3.65 3.33 10.64
C ASN A 135 -2.76 3.11 11.87
N GLU A 136 -2.70 4.12 12.74
CA GLU A 136 -1.83 4.22 13.92
C GLU A 136 -0.35 4.55 13.64
N ASP A 137 0.07 4.69 12.38
CA ASP A 137 1.41 5.16 12.06
C ASP A 137 1.66 6.54 12.67
N ILE A 138 2.83 6.69 13.29
CA ILE A 138 3.26 7.95 13.90
C ILE A 138 3.87 8.81 12.81
N LEU A 139 3.49 10.08 12.76
CA LEU A 139 4.01 11.07 11.81
C LEU A 139 4.97 12.04 12.47
N ALA A 140 4.67 12.46 13.70
CA ALA A 140 5.52 13.34 14.47
C ALA A 140 5.29 13.15 15.98
N THR A 141 6.36 13.33 16.75
CA THR A 141 6.31 13.31 18.21
C THR A 141 6.97 14.55 18.77
N VAL A 142 6.44 15.09 19.85
CA VAL A 142 7.10 16.14 20.64
C VAL A 142 7.74 15.54 21.88
N SER A 143 8.90 16.06 22.24
CA SER A 143 9.58 15.76 23.50
C SER A 143 10.15 17.02 24.10
N ASP A 144 10.17 17.06 25.41
CA ASP A 144 10.68 18.15 26.21
C ASP A 144 11.74 17.59 27.18
N GLN A 145 12.78 18.37 27.47
CA GLN A 145 13.96 17.88 28.20
C GLN A 145 13.80 18.01 29.73
N ASP A 146 12.98 18.94 30.18
CA ASP A 146 12.80 19.29 31.59
C ASP A 146 11.37 19.11 32.11
N GLY A 147 10.41 18.79 31.24
CA GLY A 147 9.04 18.43 31.63
C GLY A 147 8.35 17.39 30.73
N LEU A 148 7.30 16.76 31.26
CA LEU A 148 6.37 16.00 30.43
C LEU A 148 5.35 16.93 29.75
N ILE A 149 5.08 16.72 28.47
CA ILE A 149 4.01 17.45 27.76
C ILE A 149 2.64 17.05 28.32
N VAL A 150 1.87 18.04 28.78
CA VAL A 150 0.50 17.86 29.31
C VAL A 150 -0.56 18.47 28.41
N GLY A 151 -0.18 19.27 27.42
CA GLY A 151 -1.10 19.82 26.44
C GLY A 151 -0.42 20.18 25.13
N ALA A 152 -1.11 19.95 24.03
CA ALA A 152 -0.73 20.39 22.70
C ALA A 152 -1.99 20.83 21.93
N ASN A 153 -1.92 21.97 21.25
CA ASN A 153 -3.01 22.49 20.44
C ASN A 153 -2.47 23.12 19.15
N ILE A 154 -3.13 22.83 18.03
CA ILE A 154 -2.84 23.47 16.75
C ILE A 154 -3.43 24.89 16.79
N THR A 155 -2.59 25.90 16.60
CA THR A 155 -2.98 27.32 16.61
C THR A 155 -3.14 27.90 15.21
N SER A 156 -2.50 27.31 14.20
CA SER A 156 -2.61 27.70 12.79
C SER A 156 -2.38 26.50 11.87
N GLY A 157 -3.03 26.52 10.70
CA GLY A 157 -3.00 25.42 9.73
C GLY A 157 -4.14 24.42 9.94
N ASP A 158 -4.44 23.67 8.88
CA ASP A 158 -5.47 22.63 8.90
C ASP A 158 -4.80 21.26 8.98
N LEU A 159 -5.32 20.41 9.87
CA LEU A 159 -4.85 19.04 9.99
C LEU A 159 -5.16 18.28 8.68
N PRO A 160 -4.21 17.49 8.13
CA PRO A 160 -4.47 16.69 6.95
C PRO A 160 -5.65 15.74 7.17
N ALA A 161 -6.40 15.46 6.11
CA ALA A 161 -7.41 14.41 6.15
C ALA A 161 -6.77 13.08 6.55
N GLY A 162 -7.45 12.27 7.36
CA GLY A 162 -6.91 11.00 7.85
C GLY A 162 -5.85 11.10 8.95
N VAL A 163 -5.55 12.29 9.47
CA VAL A 163 -4.59 12.49 10.57
C VAL A 163 -5.29 13.00 11.83
N THR A 164 -4.81 12.55 13.00
CA THR A 164 -5.23 13.09 14.31
C THR A 164 -4.00 13.48 15.14
N MET A 165 -4.21 14.40 16.10
CA MET A 165 -3.20 14.77 17.09
C MET A 165 -3.70 14.43 18.49
N THR A 166 -2.88 13.77 19.31
CA THR A 166 -3.21 13.48 20.71
C THR A 166 -3.04 14.70 21.60
N THR A 167 -3.55 14.62 22.83
CA THR A 167 -3.38 15.65 23.86
C THR A 167 -1.93 15.88 24.26
N GLU A 168 -1.07 14.87 24.08
CA GLU A 168 0.38 14.96 24.31
C GLU A 168 1.16 15.43 23.07
N GLY A 169 0.47 15.87 22.00
CA GLY A 169 1.10 16.42 20.80
C GLY A 169 1.67 15.37 19.84
N ARG A 170 1.22 14.11 19.91
CA ARG A 170 1.63 13.09 18.93
C ARG A 170 0.71 13.12 17.72
N PHE A 171 1.27 13.19 16.52
CA PHE A 171 0.54 13.07 15.26
C PHE A 171 0.51 11.61 14.81
N VAL A 172 -0.70 11.11 14.52
CA VAL A 172 -0.92 9.74 14.09
C VAL A 172 -1.87 9.68 12.89
N VAL A 173 -1.63 8.74 11.99
CA VAL A 173 -2.57 8.39 10.92
C VAL A 173 -3.77 7.72 11.57
N SER A 174 -4.96 8.31 11.43
CA SER A 174 -6.22 7.74 11.91
C SER A 174 -6.96 6.97 10.84
N GLU A 175 -6.91 7.45 9.59
CA GLU A 175 -7.60 6.86 8.43
C GLU A 175 -6.69 7.00 7.19
N ALA A 176 -5.83 6.00 6.95
CA ALA A 176 -4.84 6.00 5.88
C ALA A 176 -5.45 6.22 4.48
N GLU A 177 -6.62 5.62 4.21
CA GLU A 177 -7.38 5.77 2.96
C GLU A 177 -7.81 7.21 2.64
N ASN A 178 -7.82 8.09 3.65
CA ASN A 178 -8.20 9.50 3.51
C ASN A 178 -7.00 10.43 3.40
N LEU A 179 -5.77 9.92 3.41
CA LEU A 179 -4.56 10.72 3.22
C LEU A 179 -4.56 11.29 1.79
N ILE A 180 -4.18 12.56 1.69
CA ILE A 180 -4.06 13.26 0.40
C ILE A 180 -2.60 13.70 0.25
N PRO A 181 -1.91 13.34 -0.84
CA PRO A 181 -0.54 13.77 -1.10
C PRO A 181 -0.39 15.29 -1.02
N GLY A 182 0.72 15.75 -0.44
CA GLY A 182 1.01 17.17 -0.29
C GLY A 182 1.77 17.51 0.98
N GLU A 183 2.03 18.80 1.16
CA GLU A 183 2.70 19.35 2.33
C GLU A 183 1.73 20.17 3.18
N TYR A 184 1.70 19.87 4.47
CA TYR A 184 0.78 20.46 5.45
C TYR A 184 1.59 21.13 6.55
N THR A 185 1.57 22.45 6.56
CA THR A 185 2.29 23.25 7.56
C THR A 185 1.36 23.61 8.71
N LEU A 186 1.76 23.27 9.92
CA LEU A 186 1.00 23.45 11.16
C LEU A 186 1.81 24.25 12.15
N GLU A 187 1.17 25.19 12.84
CA GLU A 187 1.72 25.84 14.03
C GLU A 187 1.08 25.20 15.25
N ILE A 188 1.90 24.69 16.17
CA ILE A 188 1.46 24.01 17.37
C ILE A 188 2.01 24.74 18.59
N THR A 189 1.14 24.92 19.59
CA THR A 189 1.52 25.35 20.93
C THR A 189 1.47 24.16 21.87
N THR A 190 2.57 23.87 22.56
CA THR A 190 2.68 22.84 23.59
C THR A 190 2.87 23.44 24.96
N THR A 191 2.42 22.72 25.98
CA THR A 191 2.54 23.08 27.40
C THR A 191 3.01 21.86 28.19
N ASP A 192 4.05 22.02 28.99
CA ASP A 192 4.56 20.98 29.90
C ASP A 192 3.94 21.06 31.30
N GLU A 193 4.30 20.11 32.15
CA GLU A 193 3.83 20.02 33.54
C GLU A 193 4.33 21.13 34.48
N LEU A 194 5.39 21.85 34.09
CA LEU A 194 5.94 23.01 34.80
C LEU A 194 5.27 24.32 34.36
N GLY A 195 4.46 24.29 33.30
CA GLY A 195 3.72 25.42 32.76
C GLY A 195 4.47 26.20 31.68
N GLY A 196 5.61 25.69 31.21
CA GLY A 196 6.32 26.21 30.05
C GLY A 196 5.47 26.12 28.79
N VAL A 197 5.68 27.04 27.86
CA VAL A 197 4.87 27.12 26.63
C VAL A 197 5.80 27.30 25.44
N THR A 198 5.76 26.31 24.52
CA THR A 198 6.54 26.33 23.29
C THR A 198 5.64 26.45 22.08
N VAL A 199 6.01 27.31 21.12
CA VAL A 199 5.34 27.43 19.82
C VAL A 199 6.28 26.95 18.73
N GLN A 200 5.86 25.96 17.94
CA GLN A 200 6.67 25.41 16.86
C GLN A 200 5.87 25.21 15.58
N VAL A 201 6.51 25.47 14.45
CA VAL A 201 5.96 25.20 13.11
C VAL A 201 6.59 23.91 12.59
N ILE A 202 5.74 22.95 12.20
CA ILE A 202 6.16 21.70 11.56
C ILE A 202 5.51 21.58 10.19
N THR A 203 6.10 20.76 9.32
CA THR A 203 5.52 20.39 8.03
C THR A 203 5.40 18.87 7.97
N LEU A 204 4.17 18.37 7.82
CA LEU A 204 3.91 16.97 7.50
C LEU A 204 3.82 16.85 5.97
N SER A 205 4.52 15.88 5.39
CA SER A 205 4.52 15.67 3.95
C SER A 205 4.11 14.24 3.63
N PHE A 206 3.26 14.08 2.60
CA PHE A 206 2.82 12.79 2.06
C PHE A 206 3.15 12.78 0.57
N LEU A 207 3.89 11.77 0.12
CA LEU A 207 4.30 11.63 -1.28
C LEU A 207 3.13 11.09 -2.11
N LYS A 208 3.12 11.43 -3.39
CA LYS A 208 2.17 10.84 -4.33
C LYS A 208 2.61 9.40 -4.56
N ASP A 209 1.65 8.49 -4.54
CA ASP A 209 1.80 7.13 -5.02
C ASP A 209 2.38 7.10 -6.45
N SER A 210 3.43 6.29 -6.60
CA SER A 210 4.23 6.10 -7.79
C SER A 210 4.10 4.72 -8.43
N ASP A 211 3.38 3.78 -7.83
CA ASP A 211 3.11 2.41 -8.30
C ASP A 211 1.62 2.15 -8.04
N HIS A 212 0.79 2.48 -9.02
CA HIS A 212 -0.64 2.72 -8.79
C HIS A 212 -1.46 1.42 -8.69
N ASP A 213 -0.94 0.33 -9.25
CA ASP A 213 -1.55 -1.00 -9.22
C ASP A 213 -0.77 -2.01 -8.36
N ASP A 214 0.26 -1.53 -7.65
CA ASP A 214 1.04 -2.26 -6.64
C ASP A 214 1.75 -3.50 -7.21
N ASP A 215 2.12 -3.47 -8.48
CA ASP A 215 2.66 -4.61 -9.21
C ASP A 215 4.20 -4.72 -9.10
N GLY A 216 4.83 -3.68 -8.56
CA GLY A 216 6.27 -3.56 -8.34
C GLY A 216 7.00 -2.71 -9.39
N LEU A 217 6.32 -2.23 -10.42
CA LEU A 217 6.81 -1.24 -11.37
C LEU A 217 6.25 0.14 -11.06
N SER A 218 7.09 1.15 -11.16
CA SER A 218 6.58 2.52 -11.07
C SER A 218 5.83 2.91 -12.35
N ASN A 219 4.84 3.79 -12.20
CA ASN A 219 4.11 4.45 -13.29
C ASN A 219 5.03 5.00 -14.42
N GLU A 220 6.25 5.46 -14.08
CA GLU A 220 7.24 5.93 -15.06
C GLU A 220 7.92 4.78 -15.81
N GLU A 221 8.18 3.66 -15.14
CA GLU A 221 8.72 2.45 -15.76
C GLU A 221 7.69 1.83 -16.71
N GLU A 222 6.43 1.79 -16.31
CA GLU A 222 5.33 1.30 -17.14
C GLU A 222 5.09 2.16 -18.38
N GLU A 223 5.13 3.49 -18.26
CA GLU A 223 5.05 4.38 -19.44
C GLU A 223 6.19 4.10 -20.45
N ILE A 224 7.36 3.65 -19.96
CA ILE A 224 8.51 3.28 -20.80
C ILE A 224 8.31 1.91 -21.45
N LEU A 225 7.72 0.95 -20.73
CA LEU A 225 7.47 -0.42 -21.19
C LEU A 225 6.24 -0.51 -22.11
N GLY A 226 5.28 0.40 -21.94
CA GLY A 226 4.02 0.43 -22.67
C GLY A 226 2.90 -0.36 -21.99
N THR A 227 3.11 -0.78 -20.74
CA THR A 227 2.10 -1.40 -19.86
C THR A 227 1.15 -0.34 -19.31
N ASP A 228 0.04 -0.76 -18.69
CA ASP A 228 -1.03 0.12 -18.19
C ASP A 228 -0.90 0.37 -16.67
N PRO A 229 -0.55 1.59 -16.21
CA PRO A 229 -0.31 1.91 -14.79
C PRO A 229 -1.46 1.78 -13.80
N GLU A 230 -2.58 1.21 -14.22
CA GLU A 230 -3.74 0.98 -13.37
C GLU A 230 -4.19 -0.49 -13.46
N ASN A 231 -3.39 -1.35 -14.09
CA ASN A 231 -3.70 -2.74 -14.35
C ASN A 231 -2.42 -3.58 -14.22
N PRO A 232 -2.29 -4.35 -13.13
CA PRO A 232 -1.03 -5.00 -12.78
C PRO A 232 -0.64 -6.13 -13.75
N ASP A 233 -1.53 -6.59 -14.63
CA ASP A 233 -1.29 -7.66 -15.61
C ASP A 233 -1.80 -7.17 -16.98
N SER A 234 -0.93 -6.53 -17.75
CA SER A 234 -1.30 -5.78 -18.95
C SER A 234 -1.75 -6.67 -20.11
N ASP A 235 -1.22 -7.87 -20.23
CA ASP A 235 -1.56 -8.81 -21.30
C ASP A 235 -2.53 -9.94 -20.88
N GLY A 236 -2.78 -10.07 -19.57
CA GLY A 236 -3.75 -11.00 -19.01
C GLY A 236 -3.28 -12.44 -19.01
N ASP A 237 -1.97 -12.71 -18.96
CA ASP A 237 -1.40 -14.06 -18.92
C ASP A 237 -1.39 -14.68 -17.52
N GLY A 238 -1.60 -13.86 -16.48
CA GLY A 238 -1.67 -14.24 -15.09
C GLY A 238 -0.38 -14.01 -14.28
N LEU A 239 0.66 -13.42 -14.88
CA LEU A 239 1.77 -12.77 -14.18
C LEU A 239 1.55 -11.26 -14.17
N THR A 240 2.03 -10.57 -13.14
CA THR A 240 2.03 -9.10 -13.19
C THR A 240 3.17 -8.56 -14.07
N ASP A 241 3.03 -7.35 -14.60
CA ASP A 241 4.06 -6.73 -15.44
C ASP A 241 5.40 -6.66 -14.67
N GLY A 242 5.32 -6.36 -13.37
CA GLY A 242 6.43 -6.40 -12.44
C GLY A 242 7.00 -7.80 -12.18
N GLU A 243 6.18 -8.84 -12.08
CA GLU A 243 6.67 -10.24 -11.97
C GLU A 243 7.54 -10.62 -13.18
N GLU A 244 7.12 -10.24 -14.38
CA GLU A 244 7.79 -10.57 -15.63
C GLU A 244 9.11 -9.81 -15.81
N VAL A 245 9.12 -8.52 -15.46
CA VAL A 245 10.31 -7.68 -15.60
C VAL A 245 11.33 -7.94 -14.49
N LEU A 246 10.86 -8.08 -13.24
CA LEU A 246 11.72 -8.19 -12.06
C LEU A 246 12.07 -9.65 -11.70
N VAL A 247 11.30 -10.62 -12.20
CA VAL A 247 11.42 -12.05 -11.86
C VAL A 247 11.32 -12.27 -10.35
N VAL A 248 10.35 -11.58 -9.74
CA VAL A 248 10.03 -11.67 -8.32
C VAL A 248 8.58 -12.12 -8.20
N ASP A 249 8.37 -13.30 -7.63
CA ASP A 249 7.06 -13.93 -7.42
C ASP A 249 6.16 -13.07 -6.50
N ASP A 250 4.97 -12.70 -6.99
CA ASP A 250 3.90 -12.12 -6.20
C ASP A 250 3.03 -13.26 -5.63
N PRO A 251 2.92 -13.41 -4.29
CA PRO A 251 2.02 -14.40 -3.69
C PRO A 251 0.53 -14.21 -4.02
N GLY A 252 0.15 -13.09 -4.66
CA GLY A 252 -1.19 -12.78 -5.13
C GLY A 252 -1.58 -13.47 -6.45
N THR A 253 -0.62 -13.88 -7.27
CA THR A 253 -0.84 -14.57 -8.54
C THR A 253 -0.76 -16.10 -8.38
N ASP A 254 -1.46 -16.84 -9.26
CA ASP A 254 -1.46 -18.32 -9.25
C ASP A 254 -0.25 -18.88 -10.02
N ALA A 255 0.22 -18.13 -11.02
CA ALA A 255 1.46 -18.40 -11.76
C ALA A 255 2.65 -17.75 -11.02
N GLY A 256 3.86 -18.16 -11.37
CA GLY A 256 5.06 -17.54 -10.80
C GLY A 256 6.14 -17.43 -11.88
N PRO A 257 6.93 -16.33 -11.88
CA PRO A 257 7.87 -16.06 -12.94
C PRO A 257 9.05 -17.05 -12.89
N SER A 258 9.45 -17.55 -14.06
CA SER A 258 10.58 -18.50 -14.18
C SER A 258 11.83 -17.89 -14.81
N GLU A 259 11.61 -16.89 -15.66
CA GLU A 259 12.60 -16.07 -16.33
C GLU A 259 11.95 -14.73 -16.69
N VAL A 260 12.71 -13.82 -17.30
CA VAL A 260 12.15 -12.56 -17.80
C VAL A 260 11.30 -12.87 -19.03
N SER A 261 10.06 -12.39 -19.05
CA SER A 261 9.11 -12.46 -20.17
C SER A 261 8.69 -11.05 -20.65
N ASP A 262 7.77 -10.97 -21.61
CA ASP A 262 7.33 -9.73 -22.25
C ASP A 262 5.92 -9.38 -21.78
N PRO A 263 5.75 -8.32 -20.96
CA PRO A 263 4.48 -8.01 -20.28
C PRO A 263 3.35 -7.49 -21.16
N LEU A 264 3.55 -7.56 -22.47
CA LEU A 264 2.57 -7.17 -23.48
C LEU A 264 2.22 -8.34 -24.41
N ASN A 265 2.63 -9.55 -24.06
CA ASN A 265 2.50 -10.73 -24.90
C ASN A 265 2.03 -11.93 -24.07
N SER A 266 0.71 -12.15 -24.08
CA SER A 266 0.04 -13.19 -23.31
C SER A 266 0.48 -14.64 -23.59
N CYS A 267 1.31 -14.85 -24.62
CA CYS A 267 1.90 -16.13 -24.99
C CYS A 267 3.33 -16.34 -24.48
N ASP A 268 3.93 -15.34 -23.85
CA ASP A 268 5.27 -15.36 -23.29
C ASP A 268 5.19 -15.09 -21.78
N PRO A 269 5.44 -16.08 -20.91
CA PRO A 269 6.11 -17.36 -21.19
C PRO A 269 5.15 -18.52 -21.46
N PHE A 270 3.84 -18.33 -21.27
CA PHE A 270 2.88 -19.43 -21.23
C PHE A 270 2.07 -19.60 -22.51
N GLN A 271 2.64 -20.28 -23.51
CA GLN A 271 1.96 -20.60 -24.77
C GLN A 271 0.66 -21.44 -24.63
N THR A 272 0.42 -22.04 -23.46
CA THR A 272 -0.82 -22.80 -23.20
C THR A 272 -1.80 -22.07 -22.30
N GLY A 273 -1.53 -20.80 -21.98
CA GLY A 273 -2.40 -19.93 -21.18
C GLY A 273 -3.73 -19.68 -21.90
N ASP A 274 -4.83 -19.54 -21.16
CA ASP A 274 -6.17 -19.51 -21.78
C ASP A 274 -6.41 -18.33 -22.72
N ASN A 275 -5.74 -17.18 -22.50
CA ASN A 275 -5.86 -15.95 -23.29
C ASN A 275 -4.81 -15.82 -24.41
N CYS A 276 -3.89 -16.76 -24.52
CA CYS A 276 -2.87 -16.77 -25.56
C CYS A 276 -3.45 -17.27 -26.90
N ASP A 277 -2.94 -16.74 -28.01
CA ASP A 277 -3.18 -17.16 -29.41
C ASP A 277 -1.81 -17.49 -30.05
N PRO A 278 -1.29 -18.72 -29.88
CA PRO A 278 0.08 -19.07 -30.27
C PRO A 278 0.33 -19.12 -31.77
N ASP A 279 -0.67 -19.45 -32.57
CA ASP A 279 -0.58 -19.54 -34.03
C ASP A 279 -1.06 -18.28 -34.76
N GLY A 280 -1.67 -17.35 -34.03
CA GLY A 280 -2.00 -16.00 -34.49
C GLY A 280 -3.18 -15.98 -35.43
N ASP A 281 -4.09 -16.93 -35.30
CA ASP A 281 -5.23 -17.12 -36.19
C ASP A 281 -6.48 -16.30 -35.77
N GLY A 282 -6.42 -15.68 -34.58
CA GLY A 282 -7.47 -14.86 -34.00
C GLY A 282 -8.38 -15.58 -33.02
N LEU A 283 -8.07 -16.82 -32.63
CA LEU A 283 -8.69 -17.54 -31.52
C LEU A 283 -7.71 -17.70 -30.37
N THR A 284 -8.22 -17.47 -29.16
CA THR A 284 -7.47 -17.82 -27.95
C THR A 284 -7.50 -19.33 -27.71
N ASN A 285 -6.49 -19.87 -27.02
CA ASN A 285 -6.40 -21.25 -26.57
C ASN A 285 -7.70 -21.76 -25.89
N SER A 286 -8.38 -20.87 -25.15
CA SER A 286 -9.66 -21.18 -24.51
C SER A 286 -10.80 -21.36 -25.52
N GLU A 287 -10.85 -20.50 -26.54
CA GLU A 287 -11.81 -20.57 -27.63
C GLU A 287 -11.56 -21.80 -28.49
N GLU A 288 -10.31 -22.08 -28.85
CA GLU A 288 -9.94 -23.27 -29.60
C GLU A 288 -10.29 -24.56 -28.88
N ARG A 289 -10.03 -24.65 -27.57
CA ARG A 289 -10.46 -25.78 -26.75
C ARG A 289 -11.98 -25.96 -26.76
N SER A 290 -12.73 -24.88 -26.93
CA SER A 290 -14.19 -24.91 -27.03
C SER A 290 -14.67 -25.39 -28.41
N GLN A 291 -13.93 -25.09 -29.47
CA GLN A 291 -14.19 -25.55 -30.85
C GLN A 291 -13.63 -26.95 -31.13
N GLY A 292 -12.60 -27.35 -30.38
CA GLY A 292 -11.86 -28.60 -30.56
C GLY A 292 -10.72 -28.52 -31.59
N THR A 293 -10.26 -27.31 -31.93
CA THR A 293 -9.14 -27.02 -32.83
C THR A 293 -7.79 -27.17 -32.12
N ASP A 294 -6.68 -27.15 -32.86
CA ASP A 294 -5.32 -27.33 -32.34
C ASP A 294 -4.61 -25.99 -32.15
N ILE A 295 -4.27 -25.69 -30.90
CA ILE A 295 -3.68 -24.41 -30.45
C ILE A 295 -2.34 -23.98 -31.05
N PHE A 296 -1.79 -24.77 -31.96
CA PHE A 296 -0.54 -24.49 -32.66
C PHE A 296 -0.68 -24.66 -34.18
N ASP A 297 -1.89 -24.84 -34.69
CA ASP A 297 -2.19 -25.06 -36.10
C ASP A 297 -3.37 -24.16 -36.51
N PRO A 298 -3.10 -23.05 -37.24
CA PRO A 298 -4.11 -22.04 -37.51
C PRO A 298 -5.20 -22.52 -38.48
N ASP A 299 -5.08 -23.70 -39.08
CA ASP A 299 -6.06 -24.30 -40.02
C ASP A 299 -6.17 -25.81 -39.72
N SER A 300 -6.97 -26.13 -38.68
CA SER A 300 -7.04 -27.46 -38.09
C SER A 300 -7.51 -28.53 -39.07
N ASP A 301 -8.38 -28.18 -40.01
CA ASP A 301 -8.92 -29.13 -40.98
C ASP A 301 -8.23 -29.07 -42.35
N ASN A 302 -7.39 -28.07 -42.61
CA ASN A 302 -6.61 -27.87 -43.82
C ASN A 302 -7.46 -27.61 -45.08
N ASP A 303 -8.52 -26.81 -44.98
CA ASP A 303 -9.31 -26.39 -46.15
C ASP A 303 -8.84 -25.07 -46.78
N GLY A 304 -7.94 -24.36 -46.09
CA GLY A 304 -7.35 -23.10 -46.53
C GLY A 304 -8.01 -21.84 -45.96
N LEU A 305 -8.91 -21.97 -44.99
CA LEU A 305 -9.35 -20.92 -44.06
C LEU A 305 -8.73 -21.17 -42.68
N THR A 306 -8.45 -20.13 -41.91
CA THR A 306 -8.04 -20.34 -40.51
C THR A 306 -9.22 -20.66 -39.61
N ASP A 307 -8.97 -21.35 -38.49
CA ASP A 307 -10.03 -21.68 -37.53
C ASP A 307 -10.73 -20.40 -37.03
N GLY A 308 -9.95 -19.34 -36.80
CA GLY A 308 -10.43 -18.00 -36.46
C GLY A 308 -11.25 -17.32 -37.55
N GLU A 309 -10.89 -17.47 -38.83
CA GLU A 309 -11.72 -16.97 -39.94
C GLU A 309 -13.09 -17.66 -39.97
N GLU A 310 -13.12 -18.97 -39.73
CA GLU A 310 -14.33 -19.78 -39.79
C GLU A 310 -15.25 -19.53 -38.60
N VAL A 311 -14.70 -19.36 -37.40
CA VAL A 311 -15.47 -19.08 -36.18
C VAL A 311 -15.98 -17.64 -36.17
N ASN A 312 -15.14 -16.67 -36.52
CA ASN A 312 -15.48 -15.25 -36.45
C ASN A 312 -16.21 -14.75 -37.70
N GLY A 313 -16.06 -15.44 -38.83
CA GLY A 313 -16.58 -15.01 -40.13
C GLY A 313 -15.94 -13.72 -40.64
N ILE A 314 -14.70 -13.45 -40.19
CA ILE A 314 -13.90 -12.28 -40.58
C ILE A 314 -12.80 -12.79 -41.50
N ASP A 315 -12.66 -12.16 -42.66
CA ASP A 315 -11.65 -12.48 -43.67
C ASP A 315 -10.25 -12.06 -43.23
N ASP A 316 -9.31 -13.00 -43.22
CA ASP A 316 -7.88 -12.73 -43.14
C ASP A 316 -7.31 -12.60 -44.56
N ALA A 317 -6.72 -11.43 -44.85
CA ALA A 317 -6.08 -11.19 -46.14
C ALA A 317 -4.85 -12.10 -46.40
N GLY A 318 -4.37 -12.81 -45.38
CA GLY A 318 -3.29 -13.79 -45.43
C GLY A 318 -3.68 -15.13 -46.08
N THR A 319 -4.96 -15.49 -46.08
CA THR A 319 -5.42 -16.79 -46.58
C THR A 319 -5.80 -16.75 -48.07
N PRO A 320 -5.72 -17.90 -48.78
CA PRO A 320 -6.03 -17.98 -50.20
C PRO A 320 -7.54 -17.93 -50.50
N LEU A 321 -8.38 -18.27 -49.52
CA LEU A 321 -9.83 -18.25 -49.61
C LEU A 321 -10.37 -16.96 -49.01
N VAL A 322 -11.63 -16.62 -49.35
CA VAL A 322 -12.29 -15.44 -48.79
C VAL A 322 -13.52 -15.93 -48.05
N THR A 323 -13.56 -15.73 -46.73
CA THR A 323 -14.74 -16.06 -45.95
C THR A 323 -15.81 -14.95 -46.07
N SER A 324 -17.07 -15.35 -46.00
CA SER A 324 -18.22 -14.42 -46.05
C SER A 324 -19.30 -14.73 -45.01
N ALA A 325 -19.08 -15.79 -44.23
CA ALA A 325 -19.94 -16.31 -43.18
C ALA A 325 -19.14 -17.29 -42.32
N THR A 326 -19.65 -17.60 -41.13
CA THR A 326 -19.05 -18.62 -40.26
C THR A 326 -19.20 -20.03 -40.85
N SER A 327 -18.22 -20.90 -40.65
CA SER A 327 -18.20 -22.33 -41.02
C SER A 327 -17.69 -23.20 -39.84
N ASP A 328 -17.48 -24.50 -40.08
CA ASP A 328 -17.08 -25.47 -39.06
C ASP A 328 -15.57 -25.78 -39.21
N PRO A 329 -14.71 -25.30 -38.29
CA PRO A 329 -13.24 -25.37 -38.41
C PRO A 329 -12.65 -26.79 -38.34
N LEU A 330 -13.49 -27.80 -38.11
CA LEU A 330 -13.09 -29.20 -38.07
C LEU A 330 -13.65 -30.00 -39.25
N ASN A 331 -14.24 -29.31 -40.23
CA ASN A 331 -14.88 -29.92 -41.37
C ASN A 331 -14.44 -29.26 -42.68
N ARG A 332 -13.38 -29.84 -43.26
CA ARG A 332 -12.77 -29.48 -44.56
C ARG A 332 -13.72 -29.32 -45.76
N CYS A 333 -14.96 -29.75 -45.61
CA CYS A 333 -16.01 -29.61 -46.61
C CYS A 333 -16.98 -28.46 -46.38
N ASP A 334 -16.81 -27.69 -45.33
CA ASP A 334 -17.57 -26.49 -45.00
C ASP A 334 -16.57 -25.33 -45.01
N PRO A 335 -16.83 -24.20 -45.69
CA PRO A 335 -18.04 -23.84 -46.40
C PRO A 335 -18.14 -24.44 -47.82
N ASN A 336 -17.13 -25.14 -48.31
CA ASN A 336 -17.04 -25.54 -49.72
C ASN A 336 -17.12 -27.07 -49.96
N PRO A 337 -18.33 -27.67 -50.03
CA PRO A 337 -18.51 -29.12 -50.10
C PRO A 337 -18.11 -29.76 -51.43
N ASN A 338 -17.70 -28.94 -52.42
CA ASN A 338 -17.21 -29.41 -53.72
C ASN A 338 -15.75 -28.98 -53.95
N SER A 339 -15.03 -28.52 -52.91
CA SER A 339 -13.60 -28.20 -53.00
C SER A 339 -12.79 -29.46 -53.35
N SER A 340 -11.58 -29.27 -53.89
CA SER A 340 -10.64 -30.38 -54.04
C SER A 340 -10.23 -30.97 -52.69
N GLU A 341 -10.12 -30.12 -51.67
CA GLU A 341 -9.64 -30.45 -50.33
C GLU A 341 -10.61 -31.42 -49.62
N CYS A 342 -11.92 -31.24 -49.80
CA CYS A 342 -13.00 -32.12 -49.35
C CYS A 342 -12.76 -33.63 -49.59
N PHE A 343 -12.10 -33.97 -50.70
CA PHE A 343 -11.99 -35.33 -51.20
C PHE A 343 -10.55 -35.84 -51.23
N GLU A 344 -9.68 -35.42 -50.30
CA GLU A 344 -8.30 -35.94 -50.18
C GLU A 344 -8.24 -37.49 -50.17
N ASN A 345 -9.24 -38.14 -49.57
CA ASN A 345 -9.37 -39.62 -49.55
C ASN A 345 -10.03 -40.21 -50.81
N GLY A 346 -10.18 -39.40 -51.86
CA GLY A 346 -10.83 -39.70 -53.12
C GLY A 346 -12.37 -39.74 -53.03
N PRO A 347 -13.05 -39.98 -54.17
CA PRO A 347 -14.50 -39.89 -54.29
C PRO A 347 -15.27 -40.74 -53.27
N GLU A 348 -16.38 -40.22 -52.73
CA GLU A 348 -17.24 -40.93 -51.77
C GLU A 348 -18.28 -41.77 -52.51
N ILE A 349 -18.45 -43.04 -52.12
CA ILE A 349 -19.32 -43.99 -52.84
C ILE A 349 -20.63 -44.20 -52.08
N ILE A 350 -21.75 -43.81 -52.68
CA ILE A 350 -23.08 -44.10 -52.14
C ILE A 350 -23.53 -45.49 -52.62
N GLN A 351 -23.49 -46.49 -51.73
CA GLN A 351 -23.75 -47.90 -52.06
C GLN A 351 -25.25 -48.22 -52.30
N LYS A 352 -26.09 -47.21 -52.55
CA LYS A 352 -27.53 -47.33 -52.76
C LYS A 352 -27.89 -46.81 -54.15
N LEU A 353 -28.72 -47.57 -54.85
CA LEU A 353 -29.26 -47.22 -56.16
C LEU A 353 -30.74 -47.58 -56.19
N SER A 354 -31.61 -46.59 -56.37
CA SER A 354 -33.07 -46.73 -56.40
C SER A 354 -33.65 -46.02 -57.63
N PRO A 355 -33.51 -46.59 -58.85
CA PRO A 355 -33.99 -45.94 -60.08
C PRO A 355 -35.52 -46.04 -60.18
N ASN A 356 -36.23 -45.19 -59.44
CA ASN A 356 -37.70 -45.14 -59.36
C ASN A 356 -38.26 -43.78 -59.84
N GLY A 357 -37.40 -42.81 -60.13
CA GLY A 357 -37.74 -41.49 -60.64
C GLY A 357 -38.16 -40.47 -59.57
N ASP A 358 -37.87 -40.73 -58.30
CA ASP A 358 -38.14 -39.78 -57.20
C ASP A 358 -37.03 -38.74 -57.00
N GLY A 359 -35.95 -38.82 -57.77
CA GLY A 359 -34.80 -37.93 -57.71
C GLY A 359 -33.75 -38.32 -56.65
N VAL A 360 -34.02 -39.32 -55.81
CA VAL A 360 -33.14 -39.76 -54.72
C VAL A 360 -32.46 -41.07 -55.09
N HIS A 361 -31.12 -41.04 -55.24
CA HIS A 361 -30.31 -42.19 -55.63
C HIS A 361 -30.79 -42.89 -56.93
N ASP A 362 -31.37 -42.14 -57.87
CA ASP A 362 -31.84 -42.64 -59.18
C ASP A 362 -30.72 -43.13 -60.10
N TYR A 363 -29.48 -42.76 -59.76
CA TYR A 363 -28.25 -43.20 -60.41
C TYR A 363 -27.21 -43.54 -59.35
N PHE A 364 -26.16 -44.26 -59.74
CA PHE A 364 -25.09 -44.60 -58.82
C PHE A 364 -24.27 -43.36 -58.50
N GLU A 365 -24.57 -42.79 -57.36
CA GLU A 365 -24.02 -41.52 -56.89
C GLU A 365 -22.62 -41.73 -56.31
N ILE A 366 -21.67 -40.96 -56.83
CA ILE A 366 -20.29 -40.90 -56.35
C ILE A 366 -20.01 -39.43 -56.11
N LYS A 367 -19.94 -39.00 -54.85
CA LYS A 367 -19.74 -37.59 -54.52
C LYS A 367 -18.28 -37.20 -54.73
N GLY A 368 -18.06 -35.98 -55.20
CA GLY A 368 -16.73 -35.46 -55.52
C GLY A 368 -16.16 -36.03 -56.81
N ILE A 369 -16.89 -36.85 -57.58
CA ILE A 369 -16.33 -37.47 -58.79
C ILE A 369 -15.98 -36.44 -59.87
N GLU A 370 -16.65 -35.30 -59.86
CA GLU A 370 -16.45 -34.15 -60.73
C GLU A 370 -15.08 -33.47 -60.54
N THR A 371 -14.48 -33.54 -59.34
CA THR A 371 -13.12 -33.03 -59.11
C THR A 371 -12.06 -33.93 -59.75
N PHE A 372 -12.40 -35.21 -59.98
CA PHE A 372 -11.54 -36.20 -60.64
C PHE A 372 -11.94 -36.40 -62.11
N ALA A 373 -11.67 -35.40 -62.95
CA ALA A 373 -12.06 -35.39 -64.37
C ALA A 373 -11.57 -36.62 -65.16
N GLU A 374 -10.38 -37.15 -64.83
CA GLU A 374 -9.87 -38.41 -65.38
C GLU A 374 -10.31 -39.59 -64.51
N ASN A 375 -11.46 -40.18 -64.83
CA ASN A 375 -11.96 -41.35 -64.12
C ASN A 375 -12.60 -42.40 -65.05
N THR A 376 -12.73 -43.64 -64.56
CA THR A 376 -13.44 -44.72 -65.24
C THR A 376 -14.24 -45.54 -64.24
N LEU A 377 -15.50 -45.83 -64.56
CA LEU A 377 -16.37 -46.69 -63.76
C LEU A 377 -16.73 -47.96 -64.54
N GLU A 378 -16.53 -49.11 -63.90
CA GLU A 378 -17.00 -50.42 -64.37
C GLU A 378 -17.95 -51.02 -63.34
N VAL A 379 -19.10 -51.55 -63.76
CA VAL A 379 -20.06 -52.23 -62.88
C VAL A 379 -20.30 -53.65 -63.35
N TYR A 380 -20.34 -54.58 -62.40
CA TYR A 380 -20.44 -56.02 -62.60
C TYR A 380 -21.64 -56.59 -61.82
N ASN A 381 -22.29 -57.60 -62.39
CA ASN A 381 -23.26 -58.38 -61.63
C ASN A 381 -22.58 -59.41 -60.72
N ARG A 382 -23.35 -60.11 -59.89
CA ARG A 382 -22.86 -61.14 -58.95
C ARG A 382 -22.09 -62.31 -59.56
N TRP A 383 -22.11 -62.48 -60.88
CA TRP A 383 -21.39 -63.53 -61.60
C TRP A 383 -20.10 -63.00 -62.28
N GLY A 384 -19.72 -61.75 -62.02
CA GLY A 384 -18.55 -61.12 -62.63
C GLY A 384 -18.75 -60.68 -64.08
N VAL A 385 -19.99 -60.62 -64.56
CA VAL A 385 -20.28 -60.08 -65.90
C VAL A 385 -20.42 -58.56 -65.81
N MET A 386 -19.65 -57.85 -66.62
CA MET A 386 -19.75 -56.39 -66.76
C MET A 386 -21.10 -56.00 -67.36
N VAL A 387 -21.81 -55.12 -66.65
CA VAL A 387 -23.14 -54.61 -67.04
C VAL A 387 -23.12 -53.13 -67.40
N TYR A 388 -22.08 -52.38 -67.04
CA TYR A 388 -21.91 -50.97 -67.36
C TYR A 388 -20.42 -50.60 -67.39
N GLU A 389 -20.05 -49.68 -68.28
CA GLU A 389 -18.70 -49.09 -68.38
C GLU A 389 -18.84 -47.62 -68.79
N ALA A 390 -18.13 -46.73 -68.10
CA ALA A 390 -18.02 -45.32 -68.48
C ALA A 390 -16.59 -44.80 -68.27
N ARG A 391 -16.18 -43.89 -69.15
CA ARG A 391 -15.00 -43.01 -68.96
C ARG A 391 -15.51 -41.61 -68.68
N ASP A 392 -14.88 -40.90 -67.75
CA ASP A 392 -15.31 -39.60 -67.23
C ASP A 392 -16.76 -39.70 -66.68
N TYR A 393 -16.95 -40.64 -65.75
CA TYR A 393 -18.21 -40.85 -65.03
C TYR A 393 -18.54 -39.60 -64.18
N GLY A 394 -19.83 -39.24 -64.11
CA GLY A 394 -20.31 -38.07 -63.36
C GLY A 394 -20.98 -36.98 -64.22
N ASP A 395 -20.70 -36.94 -65.53
CA ASP A 395 -21.46 -36.10 -66.46
C ASP A 395 -22.91 -36.62 -66.57
N ASN A 396 -23.90 -35.72 -66.73
CA ASN A 396 -25.33 -36.05 -66.85
C ASN A 396 -25.65 -37.10 -67.93
N SER A 397 -24.77 -37.21 -68.94
CA SER A 397 -24.87 -38.18 -70.04
C SER A 397 -24.31 -39.58 -69.70
N LYS A 398 -23.55 -39.71 -68.60
CA LYS A 398 -22.77 -40.89 -68.20
C LYS A 398 -23.04 -41.26 -66.74
N LEU A 399 -24.29 -41.59 -66.44
CA LEU A 399 -24.74 -42.00 -65.10
C LEU A 399 -25.30 -43.43 -65.15
N PHE A 400 -24.89 -44.27 -64.19
CA PHE A 400 -25.38 -45.65 -64.12
C PHE A 400 -26.73 -45.68 -63.41
N ARG A 401 -27.81 -45.85 -64.20
CA ARG A 401 -29.21 -45.84 -63.72
C ARG A 401 -29.80 -47.24 -63.54
N GLY A 402 -28.94 -48.25 -63.38
CA GLY A 402 -29.39 -49.65 -63.30
C GLY A 402 -29.90 -50.22 -64.63
N ILE A 403 -29.45 -49.67 -65.76
CA ILE A 403 -29.72 -50.17 -67.11
C ILE A 403 -28.45 -50.83 -67.63
N SER A 404 -28.57 -52.00 -68.25
CA SER A 404 -27.40 -52.71 -68.76
C SER A 404 -26.92 -52.15 -70.10
N GLU A 405 -25.61 -51.96 -70.22
CA GLU A 405 -24.90 -51.66 -71.46
C GLU A 405 -24.06 -52.85 -71.96
N GLY A 406 -24.16 -54.01 -71.29
CA GLY A 406 -23.37 -55.21 -71.57
C GLY A 406 -23.54 -55.74 -73.00
N ARG A 407 -22.44 -56.25 -73.58
CA ARG A 407 -22.37 -56.66 -74.99
C ARG A 407 -22.72 -58.14 -75.25
N LEU A 408 -22.81 -59.00 -74.22
CA LEU A 408 -22.78 -60.47 -74.42
C LEU A 408 -23.88 -61.30 -73.73
N THR A 409 -24.36 -60.98 -72.52
CA THR A 409 -25.29 -61.86 -71.77
C THR A 409 -26.50 -61.15 -71.13
N VAL A 410 -26.41 -59.84 -70.87
CA VAL A 410 -27.56 -59.00 -70.52
C VAL A 410 -27.85 -58.13 -71.74
N ARG A 411 -29.11 -58.01 -72.16
CA ARG A 411 -29.46 -57.24 -73.36
C ARG A 411 -29.21 -55.76 -73.09
N LYS A 412 -28.46 -55.11 -73.98
CA LYS A 412 -28.25 -53.67 -73.96
C LYS A 412 -29.60 -52.93 -73.92
N GLY A 413 -29.76 -52.03 -72.97
CA GLY A 413 -30.97 -51.22 -72.77
C GLY A 413 -32.04 -51.87 -71.89
N GLU A 414 -31.82 -53.10 -71.39
CA GLU A 414 -32.74 -53.69 -70.41
C GLU A 414 -32.40 -53.25 -68.98
N GLU A 415 -33.46 -53.01 -68.22
CA GLU A 415 -33.43 -52.77 -66.79
C GLU A 415 -32.85 -53.98 -66.04
N LEU A 416 -31.84 -53.72 -65.21
CA LEU A 416 -31.22 -54.74 -64.37
C LEU A 416 -32.15 -55.15 -63.21
N PRO A 417 -32.16 -56.43 -62.79
CA PRO A 417 -32.95 -56.87 -61.64
C PRO A 417 -32.39 -56.33 -60.33
N ALA A 418 -33.27 -56.18 -59.33
CA ALA A 418 -32.88 -55.82 -57.97
C ALA A 418 -31.87 -56.83 -57.38
N GLY A 419 -30.86 -56.32 -56.68
CA GLY A 419 -29.81 -57.12 -56.10
C GLY A 419 -28.48 -56.40 -55.95
N THR A 420 -27.48 -57.14 -55.51
CA THR A 420 -26.11 -56.63 -55.31
C THR A 420 -25.31 -56.67 -56.61
N TYR A 421 -24.70 -55.53 -56.92
CA TYR A 421 -23.74 -55.34 -58.00
C TYR A 421 -22.39 -54.94 -57.40
N PHE A 422 -21.33 -55.06 -58.18
CA PHE A 422 -19.96 -54.72 -57.77
C PHE A 422 -19.41 -53.66 -58.70
N TYR A 423 -18.65 -52.70 -58.18
CA TYR A 423 -18.05 -51.64 -58.99
C TYR A 423 -16.52 -51.64 -58.87
N ILE A 424 -15.87 -51.14 -59.91
CA ILE A 424 -14.48 -50.73 -59.92
C ILE A 424 -14.44 -49.30 -60.45
N LEU A 425 -14.09 -48.36 -59.58
CA LEU A 425 -13.85 -46.97 -59.92
C LEU A 425 -12.34 -46.74 -59.95
N ARG A 426 -11.82 -46.24 -61.07
CA ARG A 426 -10.45 -45.72 -61.16
C ARG A 426 -10.52 -44.23 -61.37
N TYR A 427 -9.72 -43.47 -60.64
CA TYR A 427 -9.67 -42.02 -60.72
C TYR A 427 -8.23 -41.57 -60.56
N LYS A 428 -7.91 -40.40 -61.08
CA LYS A 428 -6.55 -39.86 -61.06
C LYS A 428 -6.47 -38.67 -60.13
N ASP A 429 -5.55 -38.75 -59.21
CA ASP A 429 -5.26 -37.74 -58.19
C ASP A 429 -3.74 -37.69 -58.00
N GLY A 430 -3.07 -36.99 -58.91
CA GLY A 430 -1.65 -37.15 -59.21
C GLY A 430 -1.33 -38.50 -59.87
N GLU A 431 -1.55 -39.59 -59.13
CA GLU A 431 -1.43 -40.98 -59.59
C GLU A 431 -2.81 -41.66 -59.74
N TRP A 432 -2.84 -42.80 -60.45
CA TRP A 432 -4.07 -43.59 -60.60
C TRP A 432 -4.41 -44.34 -59.30
N LYS A 433 -5.54 -43.99 -58.69
CA LYS A 433 -6.12 -44.67 -57.53
C LYS A 433 -7.31 -45.54 -57.97
N THR A 434 -7.62 -46.58 -57.19
CA THR A 434 -8.74 -47.49 -57.47
C THR A 434 -9.58 -47.71 -56.21
N LYS A 435 -10.91 -47.53 -56.31
CA LYS A 435 -11.90 -47.95 -55.32
C LYS A 435 -12.75 -49.06 -55.90
N SER A 436 -13.04 -50.08 -55.12
CA SER A 436 -13.93 -51.17 -55.53
C SER A 436 -14.79 -51.61 -54.37
N GLY A 437 -16.02 -52.01 -54.65
CA GLY A 437 -16.97 -52.41 -53.61
C GLY A 437 -18.24 -52.94 -54.22
N HIS A 438 -19.33 -52.84 -53.45
CA HIS A 438 -20.64 -53.26 -53.88
C HIS A 438 -21.61 -52.07 -53.88
N LEU A 439 -22.69 -52.20 -54.65
CA LEU A 439 -23.85 -51.32 -54.58
C LEU A 439 -25.11 -52.17 -54.60
N TYR A 440 -26.13 -51.72 -53.89
CA TYR A 440 -27.43 -52.38 -53.86
C TYR A 440 -28.40 -51.64 -54.76
N LEU A 441 -28.88 -52.33 -55.80
CA LEU A 441 -29.93 -51.85 -56.68
C LEU A 441 -31.28 -52.33 -56.14
N ASN A 442 -32.13 -51.37 -55.79
CA ASN A 442 -33.54 -51.58 -55.43
C ASN A 442 -34.44 -50.79 -56.40
N ARG A 443 -35.74 -51.09 -56.43
CA ARG A 443 -36.74 -50.30 -57.17
C ARG A 443 -38.03 -50.16 -56.37
#